data_AF-A0AAE4FQE3-F1
#
_entry.id   AF-A0AAE4FQE3-F1
#
_cell.length_a   1.000
_cell.length_b   1.000
_cell.length_c   1.000
_cell.angle_alpha   90.00
_cell.angle_beta   90.00
_cell.angle_gamma   90.00
#
_symmetry.space_group_name_H-M   'P 1'
#
loop_
_entity.id
_entity.type
_entity.pdbx_description
1 polymer ?
#
loop_
_entity_poly.entity_id
_entity_poly.type
_entity_poly.pdbx_seq_one_letter_code
_entity_poly.pdbx_strand_id
1 'polypeptide(L)'
;MLPYLTAFLLLSGLPPEPQAFPSPSVQGPGPTIQLVAEKEPNAKIVRVTAAQIQSEQIAGAWFYTLKVNAVNNTSGTVNKVFINYEIYAPNSQKLLFAGKAALQPQNLLTGEEGRAQLMVNQGGRVKVTLVEWISPEKGYKTYEQMQEFP
;
A
#
# COMPACT_ATOMS: atom_id res chain seq x y z
N MET A 1 -40.48 12.83 51.79
CA MET A 1 -39.54 13.62 50.97
C MET A 1 -40.19 14.95 50.68
N LEU A 2 -39.52 16.05 51.01
CA LEU A 2 -39.89 17.43 50.68
C LEU A 2 -38.63 18.10 50.07
N PRO A 3 -38.74 19.28 49.44
CA PRO A 3 -38.69 19.52 47.98
C PRO A 3 -37.47 20.37 47.60
N TYR A 4 -37.30 20.74 46.32
CA TYR A 4 -36.54 21.91 45.79
C TYR A 4 -36.45 21.73 44.25
N LEU A 5 -36.45 22.71 43.34
CA LEU A 5 -36.51 24.17 43.34
C LEU A 5 -36.89 24.59 41.88
N THR A 6 -37.68 25.65 41.75
CA THR A 6 -37.67 26.78 40.79
C THR A 6 -36.71 26.71 39.57
N ALA A 7 -37.04 27.12 38.33
CA ALA A 7 -37.32 28.49 37.84
C ALA A 7 -37.40 28.44 36.27
N PHE A 8 -38.34 29.12 35.58
CA PHE A 8 -38.16 30.39 34.82
C PHE A 8 -36.99 30.33 33.78
N LEU A 9 -37.12 30.62 32.48
CA LEU A 9 -37.63 31.82 31.80
C LEU A 9 -37.76 31.57 30.28
N LEU A 10 -38.69 32.27 29.65
CA LEU A 10 -38.77 32.57 28.22
C LEU A 10 -37.49 33.29 27.73
N LEU A 11 -37.10 33.12 26.46
CA LEU A 11 -37.03 34.23 25.50
C LEU A 11 -36.64 33.74 24.09
N SER A 12 -37.40 34.27 23.13
CA SER A 12 -37.21 34.29 21.69
C SER A 12 -35.84 34.77 21.22
N GLY A 13 -35.28 34.08 20.23
CA GLY A 13 -34.18 34.56 19.40
C GLY A 13 -34.15 33.80 18.08
N LEU A 14 -34.68 34.41 17.01
CA LEU A 14 -34.49 33.94 15.63
C LEU A 14 -32.99 33.95 15.30
N PRO A 15 -32.45 32.92 14.62
CA PRO A 15 -31.08 32.96 14.14
C PRO A 15 -30.99 33.98 12.98
N PRO A 16 -30.01 34.89 12.96
CA PRO A 16 -29.78 35.78 11.84
C PRO A 16 -29.28 35.01 10.61
N GLU A 17 -29.76 35.45 9.45
CA GLU A 17 -29.41 34.98 8.11
C GLU A 17 -27.88 34.92 7.88
N PRO A 18 -27.34 33.89 7.21
CA PRO A 18 -25.91 33.80 6.94
C PRO A 18 -25.47 34.93 6.02
N GLN A 19 -24.65 35.85 6.53
CA GLN A 19 -24.01 36.87 5.72
C GLN A 19 -23.10 36.22 4.68
N ALA A 20 -23.31 36.55 3.40
CA ALA A 20 -22.49 36.12 2.30
C ALA A 20 -21.05 36.61 2.49
N PHE A 21 -20.11 35.68 2.64
CA PHE A 21 -18.68 35.98 2.63
C PHE A 21 -18.26 36.41 1.22
N PRO A 22 -17.48 37.49 1.05
CA PRO A 22 -16.92 37.83 -0.24
C PRO A 22 -15.98 36.71 -0.70
N SER A 23 -16.22 36.20 -1.91
CA SER A 23 -15.35 35.23 -2.56
C SER A 23 -13.97 35.85 -2.79
N PRO A 24 -12.86 35.27 -2.29
CA PRO A 24 -11.54 35.69 -2.72
C PRO A 24 -11.31 35.15 -4.14
N SER A 25 -11.38 36.06 -5.12
CA SER A 25 -10.90 35.81 -6.48
C SER A 25 -9.38 35.58 -6.45
N VAL A 26 -8.95 34.33 -6.35
CA VAL A 26 -7.55 33.95 -6.58
C VAL A 26 -7.39 33.61 -8.06
N GLN A 27 -7.17 34.65 -8.85
CA GLN A 27 -6.72 34.54 -10.22
C GLN A 27 -5.20 34.63 -10.22
N GLY A 28 -4.54 33.47 -10.26
CA GLY A 28 -3.11 33.34 -10.42
C GLY A 28 -2.77 31.92 -10.85
N PRO A 29 -1.78 31.70 -11.72
CA PRO A 29 -1.30 30.36 -12.01
C PRO A 29 -0.70 29.81 -10.72
N GLY A 30 -1.43 28.92 -10.05
CA GLY A 30 -0.91 28.22 -8.88
C GLY A 30 0.39 27.49 -9.27
N PRO A 31 1.38 27.39 -8.37
CA PRO A 31 2.55 26.57 -8.65
C PRO A 31 2.05 25.15 -8.91
N THR A 32 2.30 24.63 -10.11
CA THR A 32 2.20 23.21 -10.39
C THR A 32 3.13 22.53 -9.41
N ILE A 33 2.60 21.96 -8.33
CA ILE A 33 3.34 20.99 -7.54
C ILE A 33 3.45 19.77 -8.45
N GLN A 34 4.49 19.76 -9.27
CA GLN A 34 5.00 18.52 -9.80
C GLN A 34 5.48 17.76 -8.57
N LEU A 35 4.68 16.81 -8.10
CA LEU A 35 5.19 15.68 -7.33
C LEU A 35 6.14 14.94 -8.28
N VAL A 36 7.35 15.47 -8.43
CA VAL A 36 8.49 14.69 -8.86
C VAL A 36 8.68 13.73 -7.70
N ALA A 37 8.22 12.50 -7.87
CA ALA A 37 8.60 11.41 -6.99
C ALA A 37 10.12 11.30 -7.12
N GLU A 38 10.83 12.04 -6.27
CA GLU A 38 12.26 11.95 -6.11
C GLU A 38 12.49 10.51 -5.69
N LYS A 39 12.95 9.70 -6.64
CA LYS A 39 13.28 8.29 -6.44
C LYS A 39 14.47 8.30 -5.50
N GLU A 40 14.22 8.37 -4.18
CA GLU A 40 15.26 8.25 -3.16
C GLU A 40 16.02 6.95 -3.43
N PRO A 41 17.27 7.01 -3.94
CA PRO A 41 17.99 5.81 -4.33
C PRO A 41 18.42 4.99 -3.11
N ASN A 42 18.28 5.55 -1.90
CA ASN A 42 18.86 5.06 -0.66
C ASN A 42 17.85 4.92 0.49
N ALA A 43 16.56 4.79 0.18
CA ALA A 43 15.59 4.44 1.21
C ALA A 43 15.99 3.09 1.85
N LYS A 44 16.22 3.09 3.17
CA LYS A 44 16.61 1.91 3.95
C LYS A 44 15.39 1.00 4.18
N ILE A 45 14.97 0.32 3.12
CA ILE A 45 13.75 -0.51 3.07
C ILE A 45 14.04 -1.90 2.48
N VAL A 46 13.10 -2.83 2.68
CA VAL A 46 13.04 -4.01 1.82
C VAL A 46 12.24 -3.66 0.56
N ARG A 47 12.79 -3.95 -0.61
CA ARG A 47 12.21 -3.53 -1.89
C ARG A 47 12.02 -4.70 -2.83
N VAL A 48 10.83 -4.85 -3.41
CA VAL A 48 10.62 -5.80 -4.51
C VAL A 48 11.31 -5.28 -5.76
N THR A 49 12.16 -6.11 -6.36
CA THR A 49 12.93 -5.78 -7.57
C THR A 49 12.31 -6.39 -8.82
N ALA A 50 11.61 -7.52 -8.70
CA ALA A 50 10.87 -8.15 -9.78
C ALA A 50 9.67 -8.94 -9.24
N ALA A 51 8.57 -8.94 -9.98
CA ALA A 51 7.43 -9.82 -9.75
C ALA A 51 6.81 -10.19 -11.09
N GLN A 52 6.53 -11.47 -11.33
CA GLN A 52 5.94 -11.92 -12.59
C GLN A 52 5.14 -13.20 -12.39
N ILE A 53 4.14 -13.43 -13.25
CA ILE A 53 3.45 -14.72 -13.31
C ILE A 53 4.00 -15.52 -14.49
N GLN A 54 4.53 -16.69 -14.20
CA GLN A 54 4.88 -17.68 -15.21
C GLN A 54 3.69 -18.60 -15.46
N SER A 55 3.31 -18.77 -16.72
CA SER A 55 2.28 -19.71 -17.15
C SER A 55 2.91 -20.94 -17.81
N GLU A 56 2.37 -22.12 -17.54
CA GLU A 56 2.75 -23.38 -18.18
C GLU A 56 1.49 -24.19 -18.51
N GLN A 57 1.51 -24.93 -19.62
CA GLN A 57 0.42 -25.83 -20.00
C GLN A 57 0.87 -27.28 -19.84
N ILE A 58 0.18 -28.04 -18.98
CA ILE A 58 0.47 -29.45 -18.69
C ILE A 58 -0.82 -30.25 -18.90
N ALA A 59 -0.78 -31.26 -19.78
CA ALA A 59 -1.93 -32.11 -20.10
C ALA A 59 -3.21 -31.32 -20.47
N GLY A 60 -3.06 -30.19 -21.17
CA GLY A 60 -4.16 -29.33 -21.58
C GLY A 60 -4.66 -28.34 -20.52
N ALA A 61 -4.20 -28.46 -19.27
CA ALA A 61 -4.52 -27.52 -18.19
C ALA A 61 -3.45 -26.43 -18.04
N TRP A 62 -3.88 -25.20 -17.71
CA TRP A 62 -2.99 -24.08 -17.44
C TRP A 62 -2.62 -24.01 -15.96
N PHE A 63 -1.34 -23.84 -15.68
CA PHE A 63 -0.77 -23.63 -14.36
C PHE A 63 -0.08 -22.27 -14.31
N TYR A 64 -0.30 -21.53 -13.23
CA TYR A 64 0.26 -20.21 -13.04
C TYR A 64 1.06 -20.16 -11.75
N THR A 65 2.28 -19.63 -11.84
CA THR A 65 3.19 -19.49 -10.71
C THR A 65 3.62 -18.04 -10.59
N LEU A 66 3.29 -17.41 -9.47
CA LEU A 66 3.82 -16.10 -9.12
C LEU A 66 5.25 -16.27 -8.61
N LYS A 67 6.18 -15.53 -9.21
CA LYS A 67 7.58 -15.40 -8.78
C LYS A 67 7.86 -13.97 -8.36
N VAL A 68 8.45 -13.78 -7.19
CA VAL A 68 8.79 -12.46 -6.65
C VAL A 68 10.21 -12.48 -6.12
N ASN A 69 10.98 -11.43 -6.43
CA ASN A 69 12.30 -11.17 -5.89
C ASN A 69 12.30 -9.83 -5.14
N ALA A 70 12.92 -9.78 -3.97
CA ALA A 70 13.14 -8.55 -3.23
C ALA A 70 14.55 -8.50 -2.67
N VAL A 71 15.04 -7.31 -2.40
CA VAL A 71 16.35 -7.07 -1.76
C VAL A 71 16.16 -6.34 -0.45
N ASN A 72 16.94 -6.72 0.56
CA ASN A 72 17.00 -5.99 1.82
C ASN A 72 18.01 -4.82 1.70
N ASN A 73 17.52 -3.60 1.48
CA ASN A 73 18.38 -2.39 1.49
C ASN A 73 18.39 -1.69 2.86
N THR A 74 17.88 -2.34 3.91
CA THR A 74 17.94 -1.78 5.27
C THR A 74 19.35 -1.90 5.85
N SER A 75 19.62 -1.22 6.99
CA SER A 75 20.94 -1.23 7.62
C SER A 75 21.28 -2.49 8.42
N GLY A 76 20.38 -3.48 8.49
CA GLY A 76 20.63 -4.73 9.21
C GLY A 76 19.80 -5.90 8.71
N THR A 77 19.91 -7.02 9.41
CA THR A 77 19.12 -8.22 9.11
C THR A 77 17.62 -7.94 9.30
N VAL A 78 16.80 -8.40 8.37
CA VAL A 78 15.34 -8.40 8.49
C VAL A 78 14.82 -9.82 8.51
N ASN A 79 13.76 -10.05 9.28
CA ASN A 79 13.15 -11.36 9.45
C ASN A 79 11.73 -11.35 8.91
N LYS A 80 11.26 -12.50 8.42
CA LYS A 80 9.90 -12.77 7.96
C LYS A 80 9.37 -11.68 7.02
N VAL A 81 9.99 -11.57 5.85
CA VAL A 81 9.52 -10.62 4.83
C VAL A 81 8.29 -11.18 4.12
N PHE A 82 7.26 -10.36 4.00
CA PHE A 82 6.06 -10.67 3.25
C PHE A 82 5.76 -9.60 2.20
N ILE A 83 5.27 -10.03 1.05
CA ILE A 83 4.87 -9.19 -0.08
C ILE A 83 3.37 -9.33 -0.28
N ASN A 84 2.63 -8.23 -0.18
CA ASN A 84 1.24 -8.16 -0.59
C ASN A 84 1.17 -7.77 -2.05
N TYR A 85 0.37 -8.52 -2.79
CA TYR A 85 0.25 -8.36 -4.22
C TYR A 85 -1.20 -8.47 -4.67
N GLU A 86 -1.44 -7.89 -5.83
CA GLU A 86 -2.69 -7.94 -6.57
C GLU A 86 -2.40 -8.45 -7.98
N ILE A 87 -3.33 -9.23 -8.54
CA ILE A 87 -3.29 -9.72 -9.92
C ILE A 87 -4.46 -9.09 -10.65
N TYR A 88 -4.14 -8.35 -11.70
CA TYR A 88 -5.12 -7.68 -12.56
C TYR A 88 -5.22 -8.39 -13.91
N ALA A 89 -6.40 -8.28 -14.53
CA ALA A 89 -6.59 -8.77 -15.89
C ALA A 89 -5.60 -8.09 -16.86
N PRO A 90 -5.08 -8.81 -17.88
CA PRO A 90 -4.07 -8.26 -18.79
C PRO A 90 -4.47 -6.93 -19.45
N ASN A 91 -5.73 -6.82 -19.86
CA ASN A 91 -6.22 -5.73 -20.70
C ASN A 91 -7.23 -4.81 -19.98
N SER A 92 -7.30 -4.85 -18.65
CA SER A 92 -8.19 -3.97 -17.89
C SER A 92 -7.68 -3.73 -16.46
N GLN A 93 -8.38 -2.86 -15.73
CA GLN A 93 -8.14 -2.63 -14.30
C GLN A 93 -9.00 -3.55 -13.42
N LYS A 94 -9.56 -4.64 -13.99
CA LYS A 94 -10.30 -5.63 -13.21
C LYS A 94 -9.33 -6.40 -12.32
N LEU A 95 -9.46 -6.22 -11.00
CA LEU A 95 -8.80 -7.06 -10.01
C LEU A 95 -9.32 -8.49 -10.12
N LEU A 96 -8.40 -9.44 -10.28
CA LEU A 96 -8.71 -10.87 -10.36
C LEU A 96 -8.40 -11.59 -9.05
N PHE A 97 -7.33 -11.19 -8.36
CA PHE A 97 -6.91 -11.81 -7.09
C PHE A 97 -6.05 -10.85 -6.27
N ALA A 98 -6.05 -11.02 -4.95
CA ALA A 98 -5.11 -10.36 -4.04
C ALA A 98 -4.61 -11.37 -3.01
N GLY A 99 -3.34 -11.26 -2.62
CA GLY A 99 -2.74 -12.22 -1.71
C GLY A 99 -1.45 -11.73 -1.06
N LYS A 100 -0.83 -12.63 -0.29
CA LYS A 100 0.39 -12.38 0.46
C LYS A 100 1.37 -13.53 0.22
N ALA A 101 2.64 -13.20 -0.04
CA ALA A 101 3.72 -14.15 -0.29
C ALA A 101 4.84 -13.96 0.72
N ALA A 102 5.31 -15.04 1.34
CA ALA A 102 6.47 -15.00 2.24
C ALA A 102 7.75 -15.24 1.44
N LEU A 103 8.78 -14.41 1.65
CA LEU A 103 10.07 -14.62 1.02
C LEU A 103 10.88 -15.72 1.72
N GLN A 104 11.78 -16.33 0.96
CA GLN A 104 12.82 -17.23 1.43
C GLN A 104 14.20 -16.70 0.98
N PRO A 105 15.23 -16.77 1.83
CA PRO A 105 15.19 -17.22 3.23
C PRO A 105 14.39 -16.27 4.14
N GLN A 106 13.95 -16.77 5.31
CA GLN A 106 13.15 -15.98 6.26
C GLN A 106 13.97 -14.89 6.96
N ASN A 107 15.29 -14.99 7.00
CA ASN A 107 16.18 -13.94 7.50
C ASN A 107 17.00 -13.46 6.31
N LEU A 108 16.97 -12.16 6.04
CA LEU A 108 17.72 -11.54 4.95
C LEU A 108 18.73 -10.56 5.53
N LEU A 109 20.01 -10.79 5.27
CA LEU A 109 21.08 -9.85 5.59
C LEU A 109 20.98 -8.61 4.71
N THR A 110 21.65 -7.51 5.09
CA THR A 110 21.74 -6.31 4.24
C THR A 110 22.35 -6.66 2.88
N GLY A 111 21.69 -6.24 1.81
CA GLY A 111 22.08 -6.51 0.42
C GLY A 111 21.67 -7.89 -0.09
N GLU A 112 21.10 -8.76 0.76
CA GLU A 112 20.69 -10.10 0.36
C GLU A 112 19.33 -10.08 -0.36
N GLU A 113 19.17 -11.01 -1.31
CA GLU A 113 17.93 -11.23 -2.04
C GLU A 113 17.06 -12.29 -1.37
N GLY A 114 15.77 -11.99 -1.24
CA GLY A 114 14.73 -12.96 -0.88
C GLY A 114 13.82 -13.25 -2.06
N ARG A 115 13.32 -14.49 -2.15
CA ARG A 115 12.47 -14.94 -3.25
C ARG A 115 11.20 -15.62 -2.75
N ALA A 116 10.09 -15.42 -3.43
CA ALA A 116 8.87 -16.20 -3.24
C ALA A 116 8.45 -16.85 -4.56
N GLN A 117 7.98 -18.09 -4.46
CA GLN A 117 7.37 -18.83 -5.56
C GLN A 117 6.12 -19.53 -5.04
N LEU A 118 4.96 -19.23 -5.63
CA LEU A 118 3.69 -19.83 -5.22
C LEU A 118 2.76 -20.03 -6.41
N MET A 119 1.96 -21.08 -6.36
CA MET A 119 0.90 -21.30 -7.34
C MET A 119 -0.22 -20.28 -7.14
N VAL A 120 -0.73 -19.76 -8.25
CA VAL A 120 -1.88 -18.86 -8.28
C VAL A 120 -2.91 -19.39 -9.27
N ASN A 121 -4.17 -19.02 -9.08
CA ASN A 121 -5.27 -19.62 -9.85
C ASN A 121 -5.40 -19.09 -11.28
N GLN A 122 -4.70 -18.00 -11.62
CA GLN A 122 -4.85 -17.32 -12.90
C GLN A 122 -3.64 -16.45 -13.24
N GLY A 123 -3.40 -16.23 -14.54
CA GLY A 123 -2.43 -15.28 -15.06
C GLY A 123 -2.94 -13.83 -15.00
N GLY A 124 -2.04 -12.88 -15.24
CA GLY A 124 -2.38 -11.45 -15.23
C GLY A 124 -1.15 -10.56 -15.04
N ARG A 125 -1.42 -9.26 -14.91
CA ARG A 125 -0.42 -8.26 -14.52
C ARG A 125 -0.32 -8.22 -13.00
N VAL A 126 0.90 -8.15 -12.46
CA VAL A 126 1.13 -8.15 -11.01
C VAL A 126 1.38 -6.73 -10.52
N LYS A 127 0.70 -6.35 -9.44
CA LYS A 127 0.97 -5.13 -8.69
C LYS A 127 1.38 -5.49 -7.27
N VAL A 128 2.54 -5.03 -6.84
CA VAL A 128 2.94 -5.11 -5.43
C VAL A 128 2.44 -3.88 -4.71
N THR A 129 1.61 -4.06 -3.70
CA THR A 129 1.01 -2.96 -2.96
C THR A 129 1.81 -2.62 -1.71
N LEU A 130 2.24 -3.64 -0.95
CA LEU A 130 2.85 -3.48 0.36
C LEU A 130 3.92 -4.54 0.63
N VAL A 131 5.06 -4.11 1.17
CA VAL A 131 6.12 -4.97 1.69
C VAL A 131 6.12 -4.88 3.22
N GLU A 132 6.13 -6.01 3.91
CA GLU A 132 6.15 -6.10 5.37
C GLU A 132 7.36 -6.90 5.84
N TRP A 133 7.95 -6.55 6.98
CA TRP A 133 9.04 -7.32 7.59
C TRP A 133 9.16 -7.07 9.09
N ILE A 134 9.93 -7.89 9.78
CA ILE A 134 10.28 -7.71 11.19
C ILE A 134 11.74 -7.27 11.28
N SER A 135 11.99 -6.12 11.90
CA SER A 135 13.36 -5.69 12.24
C SER A 135 13.72 -6.14 13.66
N PRO A 136 14.95 -6.64 13.91
CA PRO A 136 15.40 -7.04 15.24
C PRO A 136 15.29 -5.93 16.29
N GLU A 137 15.49 -4.69 15.88
CA GLU A 137 15.62 -3.54 16.78
C GLU A 137 14.30 -2.79 17.00
N LYS A 138 13.34 -2.91 16.06
CA LYS A 138 12.23 -1.96 15.94
C LYS A 138 10.86 -2.59 15.65
N GLY A 139 10.73 -3.90 15.84
CA GLY A 139 9.47 -4.61 15.63
C GLY A 139 9.05 -4.65 14.16
N TYR A 140 7.76 -4.89 13.94
CA TYR A 140 7.16 -5.01 12.62
C TYR A 140 7.21 -3.68 11.83
N LYS A 141 7.48 -3.77 10.52
CA LYS A 141 7.69 -2.67 9.59
C LYS A 141 6.97 -2.91 8.28
N THR A 142 6.59 -1.83 7.62
CA THR A 142 5.91 -1.85 6.33
C THR A 142 6.48 -0.80 5.39
N TYR A 143 6.33 -1.04 4.08
CA TYR A 143 6.65 -0.11 3.01
C TYR A 143 5.64 -0.26 1.88
N GLU A 144 4.92 0.83 1.59
CA GLU A 144 4.00 0.89 0.45
C GLU A 144 4.82 1.05 -0.84
N GLN A 145 4.71 0.08 -1.74
CA GLN A 145 5.46 0.11 -3.00
C GLN A 145 4.56 0.48 -4.20
N MET A 146 3.28 0.08 -4.17
CA MET A 146 2.26 0.39 -5.19
C MET A 146 2.74 0.27 -6.66
N GLN A 147 3.63 -0.68 -6.92
CA GLN A 147 4.35 -0.79 -8.19
C GLN A 147 3.80 -1.95 -9.02
N GLU A 148 3.47 -1.68 -10.28
CA GLU A 148 3.20 -2.71 -11.28
C GLU A 148 4.51 -3.27 -11.85
N PHE A 149 4.51 -4.58 -12.10
CA PHE A 149 5.61 -5.28 -12.75
C PHE A 149 5.12 -5.88 -14.07
N PRO A 150 5.95 -5.80 -15.14
CA PRO A 150 5.63 -6.34 -16.45
C PRO A 150 5.54 -7.87 -16.45
#